data_AF-A0A9E6BTR9-F1
#
_entry.id   AF-A0A9E6BTR9-F1
#
_cell.length_a   1.000
_cell.length_b   1.000
_cell.length_c   1.000
_cell.angle_alpha   90.00
_cell.angle_beta   90.00
_cell.angle_gamma   90.00
#
_symmetry.space_group_name_H-M   'P 1'
#
loop_
_entity.id
_entity.type
_entity.pdbx_description
1 polymer ?
#
loop_
_entity_poly.entity_id
_entity_poly.type
_entity_poly.pdbx_seq_one_letter_code
_entity_poly.pdbx_strand_id
1 'polypeptide(L)'
;MLRSLLSIIVAVIIGLTTAKFVEGAGAALLGDETASLSYNLLLALGWLAGAFAAATIAMLLGKRWAPLGFLAGASMFFSAVMTLMSFSLSWFLWPVSALATGAGALAAVKLLKAQMAYPGATERKDLFVD
;
A
#
# COMPACT_ATOMS: atom_id res chain seq x y z
N MET A 1 9.19 -18.96 -0.06
CA MET A 1 8.22 -18.32 -0.97
C MET A 1 6.79 -18.29 -0.42
N LEU A 2 6.26 -19.38 0.18
CA LEU A 2 4.91 -19.33 0.78
C LEU A 2 4.74 -18.23 1.85
N ARG A 3 5.73 -18.08 2.74
CA ARG A 3 5.71 -17.07 3.82
C ARG A 3 5.66 -15.62 3.31
N SER A 4 6.38 -15.32 2.23
CA SER A 4 6.39 -13.99 1.61
C SER A 4 5.09 -13.68 0.86
N LEU A 5 4.42 -14.71 0.34
CA LEU A 5 3.12 -14.57 -0.31
C LEU A 5 2.02 -14.30 0.72
N LEU A 6 2.03 -15.06 1.82
CA LEU A 6 1.08 -14.89 2.93
C LEU A 6 1.21 -13.51 3.58
N SER A 7 2.44 -12.99 3.73
CA SER A 7 2.65 -11.63 4.24
C SER A 7 2.07 -10.55 3.34
N ILE A 8 2.12 -10.72 2.02
CA ILE A 8 1.52 -9.76 1.08
C ILE A 8 0.00 -9.81 1.20
N ILE A 9 -0.60 -11.00 1.25
CA ILE A 9 -2.06 -11.15 1.40
C ILE A 9 -2.55 -10.46 2.67
N VAL A 10 -1.92 -10.74 3.81
CA VAL A 10 -2.28 -10.11 5.09
C VAL A 10 -2.09 -8.60 5.03
N ALA A 11 -0.97 -8.14 4.46
CA ALA A 11 -0.69 -6.73 4.31
C ALA A 11 -1.72 -5.99 3.44
N VAL A 12 -2.13 -6.59 2.32
CA VAL A 12 -3.14 -6.01 1.42
C VAL A 12 -4.50 -5.96 2.10
N ILE A 13 -4.90 -7.00 2.85
CA ILE A 13 -6.15 -6.97 3.63
C ILE A 13 -6.14 -5.84 4.65
N ILE A 14 -5.03 -5.65 5.38
CA ILE A 14 -4.88 -4.55 6.35
C ILE A 14 -4.87 -3.19 5.63
N GLY A 15 -4.23 -3.08 4.47
CA GLY A 15 -4.24 -1.88 3.66
C GLY A 15 -5.63 -1.50 3.17
N LEU A 16 -6.39 -2.47 2.66
CA LEU A 16 -7.76 -2.25 2.20
C LEU A 16 -8.70 -1.86 3.33
N THR A 17 -8.61 -2.53 4.48
CA THR A 17 -9.39 -2.15 5.65
C THR A 17 -9.05 -0.75 6.13
N THR A 18 -7.77 -0.37 6.12
CA THR A 18 -7.34 1.00 6.44
C THR A 18 -7.92 2.01 5.44
N ALA A 19 -7.83 1.73 4.14
CA ALA A 19 -8.37 2.62 3.10
C ALA A 19 -9.90 2.82 3.27
N LYS A 20 -10.64 1.72 3.48
CA LYS A 20 -12.09 1.75 3.67
C LYS A 20 -12.52 2.38 4.99
N PHE A 21 -11.70 2.26 6.03
CA PHE A 21 -11.94 2.98 7.28
C PHE A 21 -11.81 4.50 7.07
N VAL A 22 -10.76 4.95 6.36
CA VAL A 22 -10.59 6.38 6.04
C VAL A 22 -11.74 6.90 5.19
N GLU A 23 -12.16 6.13 4.18
CA GLU A 23 -13.31 6.44 3.33
C GLU A 23 -14.61 6.58 4.15
N GLY A 24 -14.91 5.60 4.99
CA GLY A 24 -16.12 5.60 5.83
C GLY A 24 -16.12 6.70 6.90
N ALA A 25 -15.00 6.90 7.58
CA ALA A 25 -14.85 7.97 8.57
C ALA A 25 -14.99 9.35 7.91
N GLY A 26 -14.43 9.51 6.72
CA GLY A 26 -14.52 10.75 5.97
C GLY A 26 -15.92 11.05 5.42
N ALA A 27 -16.61 10.04 4.88
CA ALA A 27 -17.99 10.17 4.43
C ALA A 27 -18.92 10.56 5.60
N ALA A 28 -18.71 9.99 6.79
CA ALA A 28 -19.44 10.36 7.99
C ALA A 28 -19.22 11.82 8.43
N LEU A 29 -18.05 12.41 8.12
CA LEU A 29 -17.69 13.78 8.50
C LEU A 29 -18.10 14.82 7.45
N LEU A 30 -18.05 14.47 6.16
CA LEU A 30 -18.23 15.41 5.05
C LEU A 30 -19.61 15.34 4.39
N GLY A 31 -20.42 14.31 4.70
CA GLY A 31 -21.68 14.06 4.02
C GLY A 31 -21.50 13.33 2.68
N ASP A 32 -22.56 12.69 2.21
CA ASP A 32 -22.53 11.69 1.14
C ASP A 32 -22.59 12.31 -0.28
N GLU A 33 -21.79 13.34 -0.54
CA GLU A 33 -21.65 13.92 -1.88
C GLU A 33 -20.54 13.21 -2.66
N THR A 34 -20.88 12.06 -3.23
CA THR A 34 -20.00 11.18 -4.02
C THR A 34 -19.42 11.84 -5.29
N ALA A 35 -19.91 13.02 -5.69
CA ALA A 35 -19.39 13.81 -6.81
C ALA A 35 -18.56 15.04 -6.38
N SER A 36 -18.41 15.29 -5.07
CA SER A 36 -17.71 16.46 -4.56
C SER A 36 -16.18 16.31 -4.69
N LEU A 37 -15.48 17.45 -4.86
CA LEU A 37 -14.02 17.49 -4.79
C LEU A 37 -13.50 16.94 -3.46
N SER A 38 -14.22 17.21 -2.37
CA SER A 38 -13.91 16.75 -1.02
C SER A 38 -13.90 15.23 -0.93
N TYR A 39 -14.90 14.56 -1.52
CA TYR A 39 -14.95 13.09 -1.58
C TYR A 39 -13.79 12.51 -2.40
N ASN A 40 -13.44 13.13 -3.53
CA ASN A 40 -12.30 12.70 -4.35
C ASN A 40 -10.96 12.82 -3.60
N LEU A 41 -10.75 13.90 -2.85
CA LEU A 41 -9.56 14.06 -2.00
C LEU A 41 -9.53 13.03 -0.88
N LEU A 42 -10.70 12.74 -0.31
CA LEU A 42 -10.82 11.75 0.76
C LEU A 42 -10.50 10.33 0.27
N LEU A 43 -10.98 9.96 -0.93
CA LEU A 43 -10.59 8.72 -1.60
C LEU A 43 -9.08 8.65 -1.79
N ALA A 44 -8.46 9.72 -2.29
CA ALA A 44 -7.01 9.78 -2.47
C ALA A 44 -6.24 9.58 -1.14
N LEU A 45 -6.71 10.19 -0.05
CA LEU A 45 -6.15 10.01 1.29
C LEU A 45 -6.32 8.58 1.79
N GLY A 46 -7.48 7.96 1.54
CA GLY A 46 -7.72 6.55 1.85
C GLY A 46 -6.76 5.62 1.11
N TRP A 47 -6.54 5.85 -0.19
CA TRP A 47 -5.58 5.08 -0.98
C TRP A 47 -4.14 5.27 -0.51
N LEU A 48 -3.76 6.51 -0.16
CA LEU A 48 -2.45 6.81 0.40
C LEU A 48 -2.22 6.08 1.73
N ALA A 49 -3.17 6.19 2.66
CA ALA A 49 -3.10 5.56 3.98
C ALA A 49 -3.10 4.03 3.86
N GLY A 50 -3.96 3.48 2.99
CA GLY A 50 -4.03 2.04 2.74
C GLY A 50 -2.75 1.48 2.10
N ALA A 51 -2.19 2.17 1.10
CA ALA A 51 -0.92 1.77 0.48
C ALA A 51 0.26 1.86 1.46
N PHE A 52 0.28 2.89 2.29
CA PHE A 52 1.27 3.03 3.36
C PHE A 52 1.16 1.89 4.38
N ALA A 53 -0.04 1.60 4.87
CA ALA A 53 -0.29 0.53 5.83
C ALA A 53 0.08 -0.84 5.24
N ALA A 54 -0.38 -1.15 4.02
CA ALA A 54 -0.02 -2.38 3.32
C ALA A 54 1.49 -2.52 3.16
N ALA A 55 2.17 -1.51 2.62
CA ALA A 55 3.62 -1.57 2.44
C ALA A 55 4.35 -1.75 3.77
N THR A 56 3.94 -1.03 4.82
CA THR A 56 4.52 -1.14 6.16
C THR A 56 4.40 -2.56 6.71
N ILE A 57 3.19 -3.14 6.70
CA ILE A 57 2.97 -4.51 7.20
C ILE A 57 3.72 -5.54 6.36
N ALA A 58 3.67 -5.44 5.03
CA ALA A 58 4.37 -6.35 4.14
C ALA A 58 5.87 -6.37 4.42
N MET A 59 6.46 -5.20 4.66
CA MET A 59 7.88 -5.08 5.00
C MET A 59 8.18 -5.54 6.43
N LEU A 60 7.31 -5.28 7.42
CA LEU A 60 7.52 -5.77 8.78
C LEU A 60 7.55 -7.30 8.83
N LEU A 61 6.62 -7.95 8.12
CA LEU A 61 6.60 -9.42 7.99
C LEU A 61 7.75 -9.94 7.11
N GLY A 62 8.15 -9.15 6.13
CA GLY A 62 9.21 -9.45 5.15
C GLY A 62 10.63 -9.06 5.55
N LYS A 63 10.90 -8.81 6.83
CA LYS A 63 12.22 -8.37 7.35
C LYS A 63 12.78 -7.12 6.64
N ARG A 64 11.92 -6.13 6.38
CA ARG A 64 12.25 -4.84 5.75
C ARG A 64 12.84 -4.97 4.34
N TRP A 65 12.39 -5.96 3.57
CA TRP A 65 12.74 -6.09 2.15
C TRP A 65 11.87 -5.15 1.30
N ALA A 66 12.49 -4.11 0.73
CA ALA A 66 11.79 -3.01 0.03
C ALA A 66 10.90 -3.48 -1.16
N PRO A 67 11.29 -4.47 -1.97
CA PRO A 67 10.42 -5.02 -3.03
C PRO A 67 9.05 -5.49 -2.53
N LEU A 68 8.93 -6.00 -1.30
CA LEU A 68 7.62 -6.38 -0.75
C LEU A 68 6.74 -5.16 -0.48
N GLY A 69 7.33 -4.05 -0.03
CA GLY A 69 6.61 -2.80 0.15
C GLY A 69 6.08 -2.26 -1.18
N PHE A 70 6.90 -2.31 -2.24
CA PHE A 70 6.48 -1.91 -3.58
C PHE A 70 5.40 -2.83 -4.15
N LEU A 71 5.51 -4.15 -3.97
CA LEU A 71 4.50 -5.10 -4.41
C LEU A 71 3.17 -4.88 -3.70
N ALA A 72 3.17 -4.68 -2.39
CA ALA A 72 1.96 -4.38 -1.63
C ALA A 72 1.34 -3.04 -2.06
N GLY A 73 2.15 -2.02 -2.30
CA GLY A 73 1.71 -0.74 -2.88
C GLY A 73 1.08 -0.91 -4.27
N ALA A 74 1.68 -1.73 -5.13
CA ALA A 74 1.14 -2.04 -6.45
C ALA A 74 -0.19 -2.81 -6.38
N SER A 75 -0.34 -3.74 -5.43
CA SER A 75 -1.62 -4.41 -5.18
C SER A 75 -2.72 -3.43 -4.72
N MET A 76 -2.36 -2.46 -3.88
CA MET A 76 -3.28 -1.39 -3.48
C MET A 76 -3.65 -0.48 -4.65
N PHE A 77 -2.70 -0.16 -5.53
CA PHE A 77 -2.97 0.57 -6.77
C PHE A 77 -3.93 -0.19 -7.68
N PHE A 78 -3.73 -1.50 -7.85
CA PHE A 78 -4.66 -2.34 -8.62
C PHE A 78 -6.08 -2.28 -8.04
N SER A 79 -6.22 -2.33 -6.71
CA SER A 79 -7.54 -2.18 -6.06
C SER A 79 -8.15 -0.79 -6.28
N ALA A 80 -7.34 0.28 -6.28
CA ALA A 80 -7.79 1.62 -6.60
C ALA A 80 -8.30 1.70 -8.05
N VAL A 81 -7.57 1.12 -9.01
CA VAL A 81 -7.98 1.04 -10.42
C VAL A 81 -9.30 0.28 -10.56
N MET A 82 -9.45 -0.87 -9.90
CA MET A 82 -10.71 -1.63 -9.92
C MET A 82 -11.88 -0.79 -9.40
N THR A 83 -11.64 0.04 -8.37
CA THR A 83 -12.66 0.96 -7.83
C THR A 83 -13.00 2.05 -8.86
N LEU A 84 -12.00 2.68 -9.48
CA LEU A 84 -12.19 3.71 -10.51
C LEU A 84 -12.88 3.18 -11.78
N MET A 85 -12.78 1.88 -12.06
CA MET A 85 -13.49 1.23 -13.17
C MET A 85 -14.92 0.81 -12.78
N SER A 86 -15.17 0.56 -11.50
CA SER A 86 -16.49 0.16 -11.01
C SER A 86 -17.42 1.37 -10.80
N PHE A 87 -16.86 2.53 -10.51
CA PHE A 87 -17.61 3.76 -10.26
C PHE A 87 -17.24 4.83 -11.29
N SER A 88 -18.24 5.58 -11.79
CA SER A 88 -18.02 6.68 -12.73
C SER A 88 -17.44 7.91 -12.01
N LEU A 89 -16.19 7.78 -11.56
CA LEU A 89 -15.45 8.80 -10.84
C LEU A 89 -14.71 9.75 -11.80
N SER A 90 -14.33 10.93 -11.31
CA SER A 90 -13.60 11.92 -12.11
C SER A 90 -12.32 11.35 -12.71
N TRP A 91 -12.06 11.66 -13.99
CA TRP A 91 -10.81 11.30 -14.68
C TRP A 91 -9.56 11.73 -13.90
N PHE A 92 -9.61 12.85 -13.17
CA PHE A 92 -8.48 13.35 -12.38
C PHE A 92 -8.04 12.38 -11.27
N LEU A 93 -8.93 11.49 -10.81
CA LEU A 93 -8.58 10.51 -9.79
C LEU A 93 -7.61 9.44 -10.28
N TRP A 94 -7.44 9.24 -11.58
CA TRP A 94 -6.48 8.29 -12.13
C TRP A 94 -5.03 8.63 -11.76
N PRO A 95 -4.49 9.81 -12.16
CA PRO A 95 -3.14 10.19 -11.77
C PRO A 95 -3.01 10.39 -10.26
N VAL A 96 -4.05 10.90 -9.59
CA VAL A 96 -4.02 11.10 -8.14
C VAL A 96 -3.91 9.78 -7.39
N SER A 97 -4.67 8.76 -7.79
CA SER A 97 -4.62 7.45 -7.13
C SER A 97 -3.26 6.80 -7.33
N ALA A 98 -2.69 6.89 -8.54
CA ALA A 98 -1.34 6.39 -8.82
C ALA A 98 -0.28 7.07 -7.93
N LEU A 99 -0.35 8.41 -7.83
CA LEU A 99 0.54 9.18 -6.98
C LEU A 99 0.32 8.87 -5.50
N ALA A 100 -0.92 8.77 -5.04
CA ALA A 100 -1.27 8.47 -3.65
C ALA A 100 -0.74 7.09 -3.22
N THR A 101 -0.98 6.05 -4.02
CA THR A 101 -0.50 4.70 -3.71
C THR A 101 1.01 4.58 -3.81
N GLY A 102 1.62 5.22 -4.82
CA GLY A 102 3.07 5.25 -4.98
C GLY A 102 3.75 5.99 -3.83
N ALA A 103 3.23 7.16 -3.45
CA ALA A 103 3.71 7.96 -2.33
C ALA A 103 3.56 7.21 -1.00
N GLY A 104 2.42 6.55 -0.77
CA GLY A 104 2.21 5.72 0.42
C GLY A 104 3.23 4.59 0.54
N ALA A 105 3.47 3.85 -0.55
CA ALA A 105 4.46 2.78 -0.56
C ALA A 105 5.90 3.30 -0.37
N LEU A 106 6.27 4.38 -1.05
CA LEU A 106 7.58 5.03 -0.91
C LEU A 106 7.82 5.58 0.51
N ALA A 107 6.80 6.19 1.10
CA ALA A 107 6.86 6.71 2.47
C ALA A 107 7.12 5.57 3.46
N ALA A 108 6.44 4.42 3.30
CA ALA A 108 6.68 3.25 4.13
C ALA A 108 8.13 2.73 3.98
N VAL A 109 8.63 2.61 2.74
CA VAL A 109 9.99 2.15 2.45
C VAL A 109 11.04 3.05 3.11
N LYS A 110 10.87 4.37 2.99
CA LYS A 110 11.76 5.36 3.61
C LYS A 110 11.69 5.31 5.14
N LEU A 111 10.49 5.21 5.70
CA LEU A 111 10.27 5.19 7.15
C LEU A 111 10.89 3.95 7.81
N LEU A 112 10.77 2.79 7.18
CA LEU A 112 11.34 1.54 7.70
C LEU A 112 12.82 1.33 7.32
N LYS A 113 13.42 2.26 6.55
CA LYS A 113 14.78 2.13 6.01
C LYS A 113 14.99 0.76 5.33
N ALA A 114 14.02 0.36 4.52
CA ALA A 114 13.99 -0.96 3.91
C ALA A 114 15.12 -1.15 2.88
N GLN A 115 15.67 -2.36 2.81
CA GLN A 115 16.81 -2.68 1.95
C GLN A 115 16.32 -3.30 0.63
N MET A 116 16.98 -2.95 -0.48
CA MET A 116 16.71 -3.56 -1.80
C MET A 116 17.29 -4.97 -1.92
N ALA A 117 18.40 -5.24 -1.23
CA ALA A 117 19.02 -6.56 -1.20
C ALA A 117 18.16 -7.55 -0.37
N TYR A 118 18.04 -8.79 -0.84
CA TYR A 118 17.30 -9.82 -0.13
C TYR A 118 18.03 -10.20 1.17
N PRO A 119 17.35 -10.21 2.33
CA PRO A 119 17.99 -10.42 3.64
C PRO A 119 18.54 -11.84 3.88
N GLY A 120 18.50 -12.74 2.90
CA GLY A 120 19.00 -14.12 3.01
C GLY A 120 20.34 -14.41 2.32
N ALA A 121 20.99 -13.43 1.69
CA ALA A 121 22.24 -13.68 0.95
C ALA A 121 23.49 -13.79 1.84
N THR A 122 23.42 -13.38 3.11
CA THR A 122 24.60 -13.20 3.97
C THR A 122 24.92 -14.38 4.89
N GLU A 123 24.11 -15.43 4.96
CA GLU A 123 24.27 -16.50 5.96
C GLU A 123 25.15 -17.69 5.51
N ARG A 124 25.84 -17.59 4.37
CA ARG A 124 26.68 -18.68 3.81
C ARG A 124 28.19 -18.42 3.81
N LYS A 125 28.69 -17.43 4.55
CA LYS A 125 30.14 -17.16 4.60
C LYS A 125 30.91 -17.87 5.72
N ASP A 126 30.23 -18.44 6.72
CA ASP A 126 30.92 -19.00 7.89
C ASP A 126 31.05 -20.54 7.88
N LEU A 127 30.65 -21.21 6.80
CA LEU A 127 30.76 -22.68 6.67
C LEU A 127 32.06 -23.14 5.97
N PHE A 128 32.96 -22.21 5.63
CA PHE A 128 34.24 -22.49 4.95
C PHE A 128 35.41 -21.72 5.57
N VAL A 129 35.45 -21.63 6.89
CA VAL A 129 36.66 -21.23 7.61
C VAL A 129 37.19 -22.49 8.29
N ASP A 130 38.18 -23.09 7.61
CA ASP A 130 39.18 -24.12 7.96
C ASP A 130 38.86 -25.14 9.07
#